data_AF-A0A357QRD1-F1
#
_entry.id   AF-A0A357QRD1-F1
#
_cell.length_a   1.000
_cell.length_b   1.000
_cell.length_c   1.000
_cell.angle_alpha   90.00
_cell.angle_beta   90.00
_cell.angle_gamma   90.00
#
_symmetry.space_group_name_H-M   'P 1'
#
loop_
_entity.id
_entity.type
_entity.pdbx_description
1 polymer ?
#
loop_
_entity_poly.entity_id
_entity_poly.type
_entity_poly.pdbx_seq_one_letter_code
_entity_poly.pdbx_strand_id
1 'polypeptide(L)'
;MKFYFLFLISFAYFSVFSQADKINVLFIGNSITYFNDMPQSFKEIADSKGDSVEVTVYAPGGTGFIHYYIDPNVYNYFREGTWDVIILQPGSNESPGYSYPISQTLMEARIMLDSAYKYNPCAKILYYEITYGIWGNTLTDITNYNNTMDLIRANLTYLADSTKNFFAPAGEVISHLWNENPDSMFWGSYGDIHPNYKGSYIIACAFYSSVFQKPSFGTTYFNSVDTAEAEYFQQVSDSIVLNHFSLWRINSYNQSVYFDVISGFDSFSFENLSENYDSLQWSFGNGQYSNEINPEIQYEEAGDYIVNLDTWFHGCQASQTDTIHFSGTEIEQLVNDQIITVWPIPAKDFVYIKSENTDFNCETELFNVIGEVILKTKDGMIQISNFEKGCYIVRVKNMETGNVSVFKIIKE
;
A
#
# COMPACT_ATOMS: atom_id res chain seq x y z
N MET A 1 5.34 39.56 57.30
CA MET A 1 5.96 38.63 56.31
C MET A 1 4.90 37.68 55.82
N LYS A 2 4.43 37.83 54.57
CA LYS A 2 3.52 36.87 53.93
C LYS A 2 4.40 35.86 53.18
N PHE A 3 4.40 34.60 53.60
CA PHE A 3 5.07 33.51 52.90
C PHE A 3 4.15 33.03 51.77
N TYR A 4 4.61 33.13 50.53
CA TYR A 4 3.95 32.50 49.37
C TYR A 4 4.56 31.12 49.18
N PHE A 5 3.73 30.07 49.31
CA PHE A 5 4.09 28.71 48.93
C PHE A 5 3.95 28.59 47.41
N LEU A 6 5.08 28.45 46.70
CA LEU A 6 5.09 28.11 45.28
C LEU A 6 4.89 26.60 45.14
N PHE A 7 3.73 26.18 44.63
CA PHE A 7 3.47 24.78 44.27
C PHE A 7 4.03 24.52 42.87
N LEU A 8 5.18 23.86 42.79
CA LEU A 8 5.74 23.35 41.54
C LEU A 8 4.98 22.08 41.15
N ILE A 9 4.06 22.19 40.18
CA ILE A 9 3.41 21.05 39.55
C ILE A 9 4.40 20.47 38.54
N SER A 10 5.04 19.35 38.86
CA SER A 10 5.83 18.61 37.86
C SER A 10 4.87 17.86 36.96
N PHE A 11 4.76 18.28 35.69
CA PHE A 11 4.16 17.46 34.65
C PHE A 11 5.11 16.28 34.36
N ALA A 12 4.79 15.12 34.92
CA ALA A 12 5.39 13.87 34.48
C ALA A 12 4.84 13.56 33.08
N TYR A 13 5.67 13.76 32.06
CA TYR A 13 5.41 13.25 30.72
C TYR A 13 5.52 11.72 30.78
N PHE A 14 4.39 11.05 30.93
CA PHE A 14 4.30 9.62 30.64
C PHE A 14 4.31 9.46 29.13
N SER A 15 5.48 9.17 28.56
CA SER A 15 5.58 8.62 27.22
C SER A 15 4.92 7.23 27.25
N VAL A 16 3.71 7.13 26.73
CA VAL A 16 3.12 5.83 26.40
C VAL A 16 3.93 5.33 25.20
N PHE A 17 4.95 4.51 25.47
CA PHE A 17 5.56 3.71 24.42
C PHE A 17 4.50 2.71 23.98
N SER A 18 3.85 2.99 22.84
CA SER A 18 3.17 1.94 22.09
C SER A 18 4.24 0.90 21.78
N GLN A 19 4.10 -0.30 22.34
CA GLN A 19 4.90 -1.42 21.89
C GLN A 19 4.58 -1.60 20.40
N ALA A 20 5.60 -1.56 19.54
CA ALA A 20 5.41 -1.83 18.12
C ALA A 20 4.76 -3.21 17.98
N ASP A 21 3.79 -3.34 17.09
CA ASP A 21 3.17 -4.64 16.82
C ASP A 21 4.25 -5.63 16.41
N LYS A 22 4.27 -6.77 17.10
CA LYS A 22 5.24 -7.83 16.87
C LYS A 22 4.96 -8.48 15.52
N ILE A 23 5.95 -8.52 14.63
CA ILE A 23 5.82 -9.24 13.36
C ILE A 23 6.36 -10.68 13.50
N ASN A 24 5.72 -11.65 12.84
CA ASN A 24 6.16 -13.04 12.80
C ASN A 24 6.81 -13.35 11.45
N VAL A 25 8.05 -13.82 11.50
CA VAL A 25 8.85 -14.13 10.31
C VAL A 25 9.16 -15.62 10.26
N LEU A 26 8.79 -16.27 9.17
CA LEU A 26 9.12 -17.67 8.89
C LEU A 26 10.26 -17.77 7.88
N PHE A 27 11.34 -18.44 8.24
CA PHE A 27 12.42 -18.79 7.33
C PHE A 27 12.28 -20.24 6.86
N ILE A 28 12.09 -20.44 5.55
CA ILE A 28 12.22 -21.74 4.88
C ILE A 28 13.50 -21.73 4.04
N GLY A 29 14.50 -22.51 4.45
CA GLY A 29 15.81 -22.48 3.80
C GLY A 29 16.69 -23.67 4.13
N ASN A 30 18.01 -23.47 4.13
CA ASN A 30 18.98 -24.53 4.39
C ASN A 30 20.16 -24.04 5.26
N SER A 31 21.33 -24.67 5.14
CA SER A 31 22.53 -24.30 5.88
C SER A 31 22.97 -22.85 5.68
N ILE A 32 22.77 -22.26 4.51
CA ILE A 32 23.10 -20.83 4.33
C ILE A 32 22.17 -19.94 5.16
N THR A 33 20.92 -20.38 5.39
CA THR A 33 19.99 -19.69 6.29
C THR A 33 20.38 -19.85 7.75
N TYR A 34 20.66 -21.05 8.30
CA TYR A 34 20.85 -21.18 9.75
C TYR A 34 22.30 -20.98 10.26
N PHE A 35 23.31 -20.95 9.39
CA PHE A 35 24.71 -20.88 9.84
C PHE A 35 25.00 -19.59 10.62
N ASN A 36 25.77 -19.75 11.71
CA ASN A 36 26.09 -18.71 12.71
C ASN A 36 24.84 -17.95 13.19
N ASP A 37 23.75 -18.67 13.42
CA ASP A 37 22.50 -18.16 14.00
C ASP A 37 21.97 -16.91 13.27
N MET A 38 22.08 -16.89 11.93
CA MET A 38 21.70 -15.73 11.12
C MET A 38 20.25 -15.24 11.37
N PRO A 39 19.20 -16.10 11.46
CA PRO A 39 17.85 -15.63 11.73
C PRO A 39 17.71 -15.01 13.12
N GLN A 40 18.45 -15.52 14.12
CA GLN A 40 18.50 -14.92 15.44
C GLN A 40 19.24 -13.58 15.40
N SER A 41 20.34 -13.48 14.66
CA SER A 41 21.06 -12.22 14.45
C SER A 41 20.16 -11.15 13.83
N PHE A 42 19.34 -11.50 12.84
CA PHE A 42 18.32 -10.60 12.27
C PHE A 42 17.34 -10.13 13.34
N LYS A 43 16.85 -11.04 14.20
CA LYS A 43 15.98 -10.71 15.32
C LYS A 43 16.63 -9.76 16.32
N GLU A 44 17.87 -10.02 16.74
CA GLU A 44 18.59 -9.17 17.70
C GLU A 44 18.86 -7.76 17.11
N ILE A 45 19.15 -7.66 15.81
CA ILE A 45 19.22 -6.38 15.11
C ILE A 45 17.88 -5.66 15.21
N ALA A 46 16.78 -6.31 14.83
CA ALA A 46 15.45 -5.70 14.87
C ALA A 46 15.07 -5.22 16.28
N ASP A 47 15.23 -6.07 17.29
CA ASP A 47 14.91 -5.75 18.68
C ASP A 47 15.74 -4.56 19.19
N SER A 48 17.03 -4.50 18.83
CA SER A 48 17.90 -3.36 19.19
C SER A 48 17.46 -2.03 18.55
N LYS A 49 16.71 -2.09 17.46
CA LYS A 49 16.16 -0.94 16.72
C LYS A 49 14.73 -0.60 17.15
N GLY A 50 14.18 -1.33 18.13
CA GLY A 50 12.82 -1.16 18.64
C GLY A 50 11.74 -1.80 17.76
N ASP A 51 12.14 -2.65 16.80
CA ASP A 51 11.25 -3.40 15.93
C ASP A 51 11.08 -4.82 16.48
N SER A 52 9.91 -5.14 17.05
CA SER A 52 9.70 -6.45 17.68
C SER A 52 9.42 -7.54 16.64
N VAL A 53 10.19 -8.63 16.70
CA VAL A 53 10.06 -9.75 15.76
C VAL A 53 10.13 -11.11 16.44
N GLU A 54 9.30 -12.06 15.99
CA GLU A 54 9.50 -13.49 16.22
C GLU A 54 10.07 -14.14 14.97
N VAL A 55 11.01 -15.07 15.14
CA VAL A 55 11.56 -15.84 14.03
C VAL A 55 11.30 -17.33 14.24
N THR A 56 10.72 -17.97 13.23
CA THR A 56 10.60 -19.42 13.13
C THR A 56 11.44 -19.91 11.97
N VAL A 57 12.18 -21.00 12.15
CA VAL A 57 13.13 -21.51 11.15
C VAL A 57 12.83 -22.96 10.85
N TYR A 58 12.57 -23.26 9.58
CA TYR A 58 12.61 -24.60 9.03
C TYR A 58 13.66 -24.66 7.94
N ALA A 59 14.86 -25.11 8.31
CA ALA A 59 16.01 -25.09 7.41
C ALA A 59 16.81 -26.40 7.36
N PRO A 60 16.27 -27.49 6.79
CA PRO A 60 17.02 -28.72 6.58
C PRO A 60 18.29 -28.49 5.74
N GLY A 61 19.39 -29.18 6.06
CA GLY A 61 20.64 -29.02 5.30
C GLY A 61 20.54 -29.54 3.86
N GLY A 62 21.14 -28.82 2.91
CA GLY A 62 21.26 -29.26 1.51
C GLY A 62 19.97 -29.18 0.67
N THR A 63 18.91 -28.56 1.19
CA THR A 63 17.62 -28.46 0.51
C THR A 63 17.42 -27.16 -0.27
N GLY A 64 16.35 -27.09 -1.05
CA GLY A 64 15.99 -25.99 -1.95
C GLY A 64 14.53 -26.14 -2.38
N PHE A 65 14.05 -25.35 -3.35
CA PHE A 65 12.64 -25.37 -3.74
C PHE A 65 12.22 -26.73 -4.31
N ILE A 66 13.13 -27.40 -5.01
CA ILE A 66 13.02 -28.79 -5.48
C ILE A 66 12.71 -29.80 -4.37
N HIS A 67 12.99 -29.47 -3.11
CA HIS A 67 12.65 -30.29 -1.96
C HIS A 67 11.37 -29.77 -1.28
N TYR A 68 11.26 -28.44 -1.10
CA TYR A 68 10.18 -27.83 -0.32
C TYR A 68 8.80 -27.96 -0.96
N TYR A 69 8.70 -27.94 -2.30
CA TYR A 69 7.40 -27.97 -2.98
C TYR A 69 6.60 -29.26 -2.74
N ILE A 70 7.24 -30.31 -2.21
CA ILE A 70 6.60 -31.58 -1.83
C ILE A 70 6.77 -31.92 -0.35
N ASP A 71 7.45 -31.07 0.43
CA ASP A 71 7.73 -31.34 1.83
C ASP A 71 6.51 -31.00 2.70
N PRO A 72 5.83 -31.98 3.32
CA PRO A 72 4.65 -31.73 4.13
C PRO A 72 4.90 -30.79 5.32
N ASN A 73 6.13 -30.69 5.82
CA ASN A 73 6.46 -29.78 6.92
C ASN A 73 6.37 -28.32 6.49
N VAL A 74 6.81 -27.98 5.28
CA VAL A 74 6.69 -26.61 4.72
C VAL A 74 5.22 -26.19 4.69
N TYR A 75 4.34 -27.08 4.21
CA TYR A 75 2.90 -26.82 4.19
C TYR A 75 2.25 -26.81 5.59
N ASN A 76 2.83 -27.50 6.57
CA ASN A 76 2.39 -27.37 7.97
C ASN A 76 2.67 -25.95 8.48
N TYR A 77 3.87 -25.41 8.27
CA TYR A 77 4.18 -24.04 8.64
C TYR A 77 3.30 -23.02 7.92
N PHE A 78 3.00 -23.20 6.63
CA PHE A 78 2.03 -22.32 5.95
C PHE A 78 0.65 -22.37 6.63
N ARG A 79 0.17 -23.56 7.02
CA ARG A 79 -1.11 -23.76 7.71
C ARG A 79 -1.16 -23.21 9.13
N GLU A 80 -0.03 -23.15 9.84
CA GLU A 80 0.06 -22.55 11.18
C GLU A 80 -0.41 -21.09 11.16
N GLY A 81 -0.21 -20.40 10.03
CA GLY A 81 -0.73 -19.06 9.80
C GLY A 81 0.05 -17.99 10.56
N THR A 82 -0.50 -16.77 10.59
CA THR A 82 0.00 -15.60 11.37
C THR A 82 1.33 -15.00 10.90
N TRP A 83 1.85 -15.45 9.76
CA TRP A 83 3.09 -14.91 9.21
C TRP A 83 2.87 -13.55 8.55
N ASP A 84 3.67 -12.56 8.96
CA ASP A 84 3.73 -11.26 8.29
C ASP A 84 4.75 -11.32 7.14
N VAL A 85 5.81 -12.09 7.32
CA VAL A 85 6.84 -12.31 6.31
C VAL A 85 7.21 -13.79 6.23
N ILE A 86 7.26 -14.33 5.02
CA ILE A 86 7.79 -15.67 4.75
C ILE A 86 9.01 -15.51 3.86
N ILE A 87 10.17 -15.90 4.38
CA ILE A 87 11.46 -15.85 3.69
C ILE A 87 11.72 -17.21 3.07
N LEU A 88 11.88 -17.25 1.76
CA LEU A 88 12.09 -18.47 0.98
C LEU A 88 13.47 -18.46 0.32
N GLN A 89 14.26 -19.49 0.56
CA GLN A 89 15.61 -19.63 0.01
C GLN A 89 15.67 -20.79 -1.00
N PRO A 90 15.93 -20.55 -2.30
CA PRO A 90 16.29 -21.61 -3.24
C PRO A 90 17.59 -22.33 -2.82
N GLY A 91 17.79 -23.55 -3.30
CA GLY A 91 19.01 -24.31 -3.00
C GLY A 91 20.28 -23.63 -3.54
N SER A 92 21.45 -23.88 -2.95
CA SER A 92 22.66 -23.10 -3.29
C SER A 92 23.10 -23.23 -4.75
N ASN A 93 23.07 -24.44 -5.32
CA ASN A 93 23.31 -24.69 -6.76
C ASN A 93 22.07 -24.43 -7.63
N GLU A 94 20.90 -24.33 -7.00
CA GLU A 94 19.64 -24.04 -7.68
C GLU A 94 19.53 -22.54 -7.98
N SER A 95 19.96 -21.67 -7.05
CA SER A 95 19.96 -20.20 -7.21
C SER A 95 20.65 -19.71 -8.49
N PRO A 96 21.87 -20.16 -8.87
CA PRO A 96 22.48 -19.79 -10.15
C PRO A 96 21.94 -20.59 -11.35
N GLY A 97 21.08 -21.59 -11.11
CA GLY A 97 20.54 -22.46 -12.15
C GLY A 97 21.45 -23.64 -12.54
N TYR A 98 22.44 -23.99 -11.71
CA TYR A 98 23.41 -25.05 -12.00
C TYR A 98 22.84 -26.45 -11.79
N SER A 99 22.04 -26.67 -10.74
CA SER A 99 21.41 -27.97 -10.50
C SER A 99 20.08 -28.12 -11.21
N TYR A 100 19.30 -27.03 -11.32
CA TYR A 100 17.98 -27.01 -11.96
C TYR A 100 17.80 -25.68 -12.71
N PRO A 101 17.13 -25.67 -13.88
CA PRO A 101 16.88 -24.44 -14.62
C PRO A 101 15.86 -23.56 -13.88
N ILE A 102 15.99 -22.24 -14.02
CA ILE A 102 15.11 -21.27 -13.36
C ILE A 102 13.61 -21.48 -13.67
N SER A 103 13.27 -22.03 -14.83
CA SER A 103 11.88 -22.37 -15.18
C SER A 103 11.27 -23.44 -14.27
N GLN A 104 12.08 -24.40 -13.80
CA GLN A 104 11.66 -25.42 -12.85
C GLN A 104 11.51 -24.84 -11.45
N THR A 105 12.50 -24.09 -10.97
CA THR A 105 12.43 -23.40 -9.67
C THR A 105 11.24 -22.45 -9.59
N LEU A 106 10.89 -21.74 -10.68
CA LEU A 106 9.68 -20.91 -10.74
C LEU A 106 8.39 -21.74 -10.62
N MET A 107 8.32 -22.91 -11.27
CA MET A 107 7.15 -23.78 -11.16
C MET A 107 6.95 -24.22 -9.71
N GLU A 108 8.02 -24.66 -9.06
CA GLU A 108 8.01 -25.14 -7.67
C GLU A 108 7.68 -24.01 -6.69
N ALA A 109 8.23 -22.81 -6.92
CA ALA A 109 7.86 -21.60 -6.18
C ALA A 109 6.35 -21.34 -6.25
N ARG A 110 5.75 -21.37 -7.45
CA ARG A 110 4.31 -21.12 -7.64
C ARG A 110 3.44 -22.11 -6.87
N ILE A 111 3.83 -23.38 -6.79
CA ILE A 111 3.11 -24.40 -6.01
C ILE A 111 3.16 -24.06 -4.51
N MET A 112 4.34 -23.69 -3.99
CA MET A 112 4.47 -23.30 -2.59
C MET A 112 3.68 -22.01 -2.29
N LEU A 113 3.77 -21.02 -3.16
CA LEU A 113 3.11 -19.72 -3.01
C LEU A 113 1.58 -19.83 -2.97
N ASP A 114 0.99 -20.71 -3.77
CA ASP A 114 -0.45 -20.97 -3.74
C ASP A 114 -0.92 -21.32 -2.32
N SER A 115 -0.20 -22.24 -1.66
CA SER A 115 -0.50 -22.59 -0.28
C SER A 115 -0.10 -21.51 0.73
N ALA A 116 1.04 -20.83 0.54
CA ALA A 116 1.46 -19.76 1.44
C ALA A 116 0.39 -18.66 1.52
N TYR A 117 -0.08 -18.17 0.37
CA TYR A 117 -1.12 -17.15 0.28
C TYR A 117 -2.51 -17.65 0.67
N LYS A 118 -2.81 -18.93 0.45
CA LYS A 118 -4.08 -19.52 0.90
C LYS A 118 -4.28 -19.38 2.42
N TYR A 119 -3.21 -19.56 3.20
CA TYR A 119 -3.27 -19.53 4.66
C TYR A 119 -2.77 -18.20 5.26
N ASN A 120 -1.96 -17.43 4.52
CA ASN A 120 -1.40 -16.15 4.94
C ASN A 120 -1.59 -15.10 3.83
N PRO A 121 -2.83 -14.69 3.55
CA PRO A 121 -3.14 -13.88 2.38
C PRO A 121 -2.36 -12.56 2.32
N CYS A 122 -2.11 -11.93 3.47
CA CYS A 122 -1.39 -10.67 3.58
C CYS A 122 0.12 -10.82 3.86
N ALA A 123 0.66 -12.05 3.89
CA ALA A 123 2.09 -12.24 4.14
C ALA A 123 2.91 -11.69 2.98
N LYS A 124 4.01 -11.01 3.32
CA LYS A 124 5.05 -10.63 2.36
C LYS A 124 5.96 -11.81 2.09
N ILE A 125 6.06 -12.23 0.84
CA ILE A 125 7.05 -13.26 0.45
C ILE A 125 8.34 -12.58 0.02
N LEU A 126 9.41 -12.92 0.71
CA LEU A 126 10.75 -12.41 0.47
C LEU A 126 11.65 -13.56 0.03
N TYR A 127 12.25 -13.47 -1.15
CA TYR A 127 13.28 -14.43 -1.54
C TYR A 127 14.64 -14.05 -0.97
N TYR A 128 15.40 -15.04 -0.53
CA TYR A 128 16.78 -14.85 -0.10
C TYR A 128 17.73 -14.95 -1.30
N GLU A 129 18.27 -13.80 -1.75
CA GLU A 129 19.40 -13.75 -2.67
C GLU A 129 20.70 -14.08 -1.89
N ILE A 130 21.13 -15.34 -2.01
CA ILE A 130 22.30 -15.85 -1.29
C ILE A 130 23.61 -15.34 -1.91
N THR A 131 24.68 -15.33 -1.11
CA THR A 131 26.04 -15.30 -1.67
C THR A 131 26.49 -16.72 -2.03
N TYR A 132 27.19 -16.89 -3.15
CA TYR A 132 27.79 -18.17 -3.52
C TYR A 132 29.13 -18.38 -2.82
N GLY A 133 29.70 -19.59 -2.86
CA GLY A 133 31.03 -19.84 -2.32
C GLY A 133 32.15 -19.24 -3.18
N ILE A 134 33.32 -19.07 -2.57
CA ILE A 134 34.54 -18.62 -3.25
C ILE A 134 35.59 -19.74 -3.28
N TRP A 135 36.38 -19.83 -4.36
CA TRP A 135 37.43 -20.86 -4.51
C TRP A 135 38.86 -20.31 -4.45
N GLY A 136 39.00 -18.99 -4.37
CA GLY A 136 40.27 -18.29 -4.28
C GLY A 136 40.05 -16.78 -4.43
N ASN A 137 41.13 -16.01 -4.35
CA ASN A 137 41.14 -14.56 -4.58
C ASN A 137 41.98 -14.17 -5.81
N THR A 138 42.28 -15.12 -6.70
CA THR A 138 42.88 -14.77 -8.00
C THR A 138 41.87 -14.03 -8.86
N LEU A 139 42.33 -13.25 -9.85
CA LEU A 139 41.44 -12.54 -10.77
C LEU A 139 40.43 -13.48 -11.46
N THR A 140 40.86 -14.69 -11.79
CA THR A 140 40.00 -15.73 -12.37
C THR A 140 38.92 -16.19 -11.38
N ASP A 141 39.29 -16.45 -10.13
CA ASP A 141 38.35 -16.89 -9.09
C ASP A 141 37.31 -15.81 -8.77
N ILE A 142 37.75 -14.56 -8.65
CA ILE A 142 36.87 -13.40 -8.44
C ILE A 142 35.91 -13.24 -9.63
N THR A 143 36.41 -13.36 -10.86
CA THR A 143 35.56 -13.29 -12.07
C THR A 143 34.52 -14.41 -12.08
N ASN A 144 34.90 -15.64 -11.75
CA ASN A 144 33.98 -16.78 -11.69
C ASN A 144 32.92 -16.62 -10.60
N TYR A 145 33.31 -16.14 -9.43
CA TYR A 145 32.38 -15.79 -8.35
C TYR A 145 31.37 -14.74 -8.82
N ASN A 146 31.84 -13.62 -9.39
CA ASN A 146 30.98 -12.54 -9.88
C ASN A 146 30.02 -13.01 -10.99
N ASN A 147 30.48 -13.86 -11.92
CA ASN A 147 29.61 -14.47 -12.93
C ASN A 147 28.50 -15.32 -12.28
N THR A 148 28.81 -16.01 -11.18
CA THR A 148 27.81 -16.81 -10.46
C THR A 148 26.82 -15.91 -9.71
N MET A 149 27.30 -14.84 -9.09
CA MET A 149 26.45 -13.84 -8.44
C MET A 149 25.50 -13.15 -9.44
N ASP A 150 25.98 -12.81 -10.63
CA ASP A 150 25.13 -12.26 -11.70
C ASP A 150 24.02 -13.24 -12.12
N LEU A 151 24.31 -14.55 -12.19
CA LEU A 151 23.29 -15.57 -12.45
C LEU A 151 22.26 -15.67 -11.32
N ILE A 152 22.72 -15.66 -10.07
CA ILE A 152 21.84 -15.69 -8.89
C ILE A 152 20.90 -14.47 -8.92
N ARG A 153 21.44 -13.25 -9.07
CA ARG A 153 20.64 -12.02 -9.14
C ARG A 153 19.66 -12.04 -10.32
N ALA A 154 20.09 -12.48 -11.50
CA ALA A 154 19.21 -12.58 -12.65
C ALA A 154 18.04 -13.55 -12.42
N ASN A 155 18.34 -14.71 -11.83
CA ASN A 155 17.33 -15.72 -11.52
C ASN A 155 16.36 -15.27 -10.43
N LEU A 156 16.84 -14.64 -9.35
CA LEU A 156 15.96 -14.09 -8.32
C LEU A 156 15.12 -12.93 -8.84
N THR A 157 15.67 -12.07 -9.71
CA THR A 157 14.89 -11.02 -10.38
C THR A 157 13.77 -11.63 -11.23
N TYR A 158 14.08 -12.64 -12.04
CA TYR A 158 13.07 -13.34 -12.84
C TYR A 158 12.01 -14.02 -11.96
N LEU A 159 12.42 -14.64 -10.86
CA LEU A 159 11.52 -15.29 -9.90
C LEU A 159 10.60 -14.28 -9.21
N ALA A 160 11.14 -13.16 -8.73
CA ALA A 160 10.42 -12.04 -8.14
C ALA A 160 9.39 -11.46 -9.11
N ASP A 161 9.80 -11.11 -10.32
CA ASP A 161 8.92 -10.54 -11.35
C ASP A 161 7.80 -11.52 -11.74
N SER A 162 8.15 -12.80 -11.91
CA SER A 162 7.22 -13.85 -12.34
C SER A 162 6.21 -14.27 -11.26
N THR A 163 6.44 -13.88 -10.02
CA THR A 163 5.60 -14.19 -8.86
C THR A 163 5.06 -12.94 -8.16
N LYS A 164 5.39 -11.75 -8.66
CA LYS A 164 5.05 -10.44 -8.05
C LYS A 164 5.52 -10.32 -6.60
N ASN A 165 6.73 -10.80 -6.31
CA ASN A 165 7.35 -10.75 -4.98
C ASN A 165 8.67 -9.95 -5.02
N PHE A 166 9.39 -9.93 -3.91
CA PHE A 166 10.65 -9.19 -3.76
C PHE A 166 11.72 -10.05 -3.10
N PHE A 167 12.95 -9.54 -2.99
CA PHE A 167 14.05 -10.29 -2.42
C PHE A 167 15.00 -9.41 -1.59
N ALA A 168 15.67 -10.01 -0.61
CA ALA A 168 16.74 -9.35 0.14
C ALA A 168 18.08 -9.57 -0.56
N PRO A 169 18.80 -8.50 -0.96
CA PRO A 169 20.00 -8.59 -1.79
C PRO A 169 21.27 -8.87 -0.97
N ALA A 170 21.22 -9.87 -0.09
CA ALA A 170 22.33 -10.15 0.83
C ALA A 170 23.57 -10.69 0.11
N GLY A 171 23.39 -11.37 -1.02
CA GLY A 171 24.45 -11.80 -1.91
C GLY A 171 25.19 -10.63 -2.54
N GLU A 172 24.45 -9.61 -3.00
CA GLU A 172 25.03 -8.38 -3.55
C GLU A 172 25.85 -7.61 -2.51
N VAL A 173 25.42 -7.57 -1.24
CA VAL A 173 26.19 -6.92 -0.16
C VAL A 173 27.53 -7.61 0.05
N ILE A 174 27.53 -8.94 0.20
CA ILE A 174 28.77 -9.70 0.39
C ILE A 174 29.65 -9.63 -0.86
N SER A 175 29.04 -9.69 -2.06
CA SER A 175 29.76 -9.53 -3.33
C SER A 175 30.47 -8.19 -3.42
N HIS A 176 29.81 -7.10 -3.02
CA HIS A 176 30.42 -5.78 -2.97
C HIS A 176 31.63 -5.75 -2.03
N LEU A 177 31.47 -6.21 -0.79
CA LEU A 177 32.53 -6.23 0.23
C LEU A 177 33.72 -7.10 -0.20
N TRP A 178 33.45 -8.28 -0.78
CA TRP A 178 34.48 -9.18 -1.29
C TRP A 178 35.28 -8.56 -2.43
N ASN A 179 34.61 -7.88 -3.37
CA ASN A 179 35.27 -7.24 -4.50
C ASN A 179 36.06 -5.98 -4.09
N GLU A 180 35.67 -5.29 -3.02
CA GLU A 180 36.44 -4.18 -2.46
C GLU A 180 37.73 -4.66 -1.79
N ASN A 181 37.64 -5.74 -1.00
CA ASN A 181 38.79 -6.31 -0.30
C ASN A 181 38.76 -7.86 -0.25
N PRO A 182 39.31 -8.54 -1.27
CA PRO A 182 39.36 -10.00 -1.38
C PRO A 182 40.24 -10.72 -0.34
N ASP A 183 40.79 -10.00 0.64
CA ASP A 183 41.48 -10.61 1.79
C ASP A 183 40.57 -10.71 3.03
N SER A 184 39.40 -10.07 3.00
CA SER A 184 38.38 -10.18 4.05
C SER A 184 37.50 -11.42 3.83
N MET A 185 37.70 -12.45 4.64
CA MET A 185 36.97 -13.70 4.53
C MET A 185 35.57 -13.61 5.16
N PHE A 186 34.52 -13.84 4.37
CA PHE A 186 33.11 -13.90 4.82
C PHE A 186 32.53 -15.32 4.84
N TRP A 187 33.29 -16.30 4.36
CA TRP A 187 32.94 -17.72 4.36
C TRP A 187 33.79 -18.49 5.38
N GLY A 188 33.51 -19.78 5.59
CA GLY A 188 34.36 -20.63 6.42
C GLY A 188 35.80 -20.73 5.91
N SER A 189 35.97 -20.92 4.59
CA SER A 189 37.25 -20.95 3.89
C SER A 189 37.05 -20.91 2.38
N TYR A 190 38.13 -20.88 1.59
CA TYR A 190 38.05 -21.21 0.17
C TYR A 190 37.48 -22.62 -0.04
N GLY A 191 36.57 -22.75 -1.01
CA GLY A 191 35.81 -23.97 -1.30
C GLY A 191 34.60 -24.19 -0.38
N ASP A 192 34.34 -23.28 0.56
CA ASP A 192 33.16 -23.30 1.41
C ASP A 192 32.11 -22.30 0.90
N ILE A 193 30.85 -22.73 0.89
CA ILE A 193 29.70 -21.88 0.55
C ILE A 193 29.06 -21.27 1.80
N HIS A 194 29.40 -21.77 2.99
CA HIS A 194 28.76 -21.35 4.21
C HIS A 194 29.33 -20.02 4.70
N PRO A 195 28.48 -19.05 5.05
CA PRO A 195 28.94 -17.82 5.67
C PRO A 195 29.60 -18.13 7.02
N ASN A 196 30.65 -17.38 7.37
CA ASN A 196 31.15 -17.31 8.73
C ASN A 196 30.33 -16.27 9.54
N TYR A 197 30.70 -16.03 10.80
CA TYR A 197 29.96 -15.09 11.67
C TYR A 197 29.86 -13.66 11.10
N LYS A 198 30.87 -13.18 10.36
CA LYS A 198 30.83 -11.88 9.67
C LYS A 198 29.85 -11.92 8.50
N GLY A 199 29.93 -12.96 7.66
CA GLY A 199 28.99 -13.17 6.55
C GLY A 199 27.54 -13.22 7.03
N SER A 200 27.25 -14.02 8.05
CA SER A 200 25.91 -14.14 8.65
C SER A 200 25.43 -12.81 9.26
N TYR A 201 26.34 -12.01 9.82
CA TYR A 201 26.01 -10.67 10.33
C TYR A 201 25.62 -9.72 9.19
N ILE A 202 26.40 -9.69 8.10
CA ILE A 202 26.11 -8.89 6.90
C ILE A 202 24.73 -9.25 6.32
N ILE A 203 24.46 -10.56 6.20
CA ILE A 203 23.16 -11.10 5.75
C ILE A 203 22.03 -10.63 6.66
N ALA A 204 22.21 -10.68 7.98
CA ALA A 204 21.22 -10.23 8.94
C ALA A 204 20.92 -8.72 8.82
N CYS A 205 21.94 -7.88 8.60
CA CYS A 205 21.77 -6.45 8.31
C CYS A 205 20.96 -6.23 7.02
N ALA A 206 21.27 -6.97 5.95
CA ALA A 206 20.54 -6.87 4.68
C ALA A 206 19.07 -7.28 4.85
N PHE A 207 18.79 -8.36 5.58
CA PHE A 207 17.41 -8.77 5.89
C PHE A 207 16.67 -7.71 6.71
N TYR A 208 17.29 -7.13 7.74
CA TYR A 208 16.67 -6.05 8.52
C TYR A 208 16.25 -4.90 7.61
N SER A 209 17.17 -4.43 6.77
CA SER A 209 16.90 -3.32 5.87
C SER A 209 15.89 -3.66 4.77
N SER A 210 15.79 -4.92 4.34
CA SER A 210 14.77 -5.36 3.37
C SER A 210 13.37 -5.54 3.97
N VAL A 211 13.29 -6.09 5.19
CA VAL A 211 12.01 -6.37 5.87
C VAL A 211 11.42 -5.09 6.45
N PHE A 212 12.21 -4.34 7.22
CA PHE A 212 11.74 -3.15 7.92
C PHE A 212 11.90 -1.87 7.10
N GLN A 213 12.67 -1.89 6.01
CA GLN A 213 12.91 -0.72 5.15
C GLN A 213 13.54 0.44 5.95
N LYS A 214 14.37 0.08 6.92
CA LYS A 214 15.05 0.97 7.88
C LYS A 214 16.55 0.64 7.90
N PRO A 215 17.40 1.60 8.28
CA PRO A 215 18.83 1.36 8.39
C PRO A 215 19.15 0.46 9.59
N SER A 216 19.88 -0.62 9.33
CA SER A 216 20.52 -1.47 10.34
C SER A 216 21.59 -0.70 11.12
N PHE A 217 22.16 0.36 10.54
CA PHE A 217 23.18 1.19 11.15
C PHE A 217 22.76 1.71 12.54
N GLY A 218 23.67 1.58 13.50
CA GLY A 218 23.43 1.94 14.89
C GLY A 218 22.66 0.91 15.69
N THR A 219 22.50 -0.32 15.19
CA THR A 219 22.16 -1.48 16.02
C THR A 219 23.22 -1.67 17.12
N THR A 220 22.83 -2.16 18.29
CA THR A 220 23.77 -2.52 19.38
C THR A 220 24.22 -3.98 19.33
N TYR A 221 23.75 -4.76 18.36
CA TYR A 221 24.11 -6.16 18.18
C TYR A 221 25.11 -6.30 17.03
N PHE A 222 26.25 -6.96 17.30
CA PHE A 222 27.37 -7.08 16.34
C PHE A 222 27.77 -8.52 16.02
N ASN A 223 27.10 -9.55 16.55
CA ASN A 223 27.44 -10.96 16.32
C ASN A 223 28.95 -11.30 16.50
N SER A 224 29.60 -10.74 17.51
CA SER A 224 31.05 -10.85 17.78
C SER A 224 31.99 -10.19 16.74
N VAL A 225 31.45 -9.47 15.75
CA VAL A 225 32.22 -8.57 14.88
C VAL A 225 32.70 -7.37 15.69
N ASP A 226 33.91 -6.88 15.42
CA ASP A 226 34.38 -5.66 16.07
C ASP A 226 33.53 -4.44 15.66
N THR A 227 33.43 -3.45 16.54
CA THR A 227 32.49 -2.34 16.36
C THR A 227 32.72 -1.56 15.06
N ALA A 228 33.97 -1.27 14.71
CA ALA A 228 34.27 -0.47 13.53
C ALA A 228 33.94 -1.23 12.24
N GLU A 229 34.26 -2.53 12.21
CA GLU A 229 33.92 -3.41 11.09
C GLU A 229 32.40 -3.63 10.99
N ALA A 230 31.71 -3.83 12.12
CA ALA A 230 30.26 -4.00 12.17
C ALA A 230 29.51 -2.76 11.68
N GLU A 231 29.92 -1.56 12.12
CA GLU A 231 29.36 -0.29 11.66
C GLU A 231 29.54 -0.10 10.15
N TYR A 232 30.71 -0.47 9.62
CA TYR A 232 30.96 -0.44 8.18
C TYR A 232 30.06 -1.43 7.41
N PHE A 233 29.93 -2.67 7.88
CA PHE A 233 29.01 -3.65 7.28
C PHE A 233 27.55 -3.18 7.29
N GLN A 234 27.08 -2.60 8.40
CA GLN A 234 25.73 -2.01 8.47
C GLN A 234 25.55 -0.91 7.41
N GLN A 235 26.50 0.01 7.29
CA GLN A 235 26.43 1.11 6.32
C GLN A 235 26.40 0.61 4.87
N VAL A 236 27.22 -0.39 4.55
CA VAL A 236 27.24 -0.99 3.20
C VAL A 236 25.92 -1.72 2.92
N SER A 237 25.43 -2.55 3.85
CA SER A 237 24.12 -3.21 3.74
C SER A 237 23.01 -2.18 3.52
N ASP A 238 22.95 -1.15 4.35
CA ASP A 238 21.93 -0.10 4.26
C ASP A 238 21.98 0.65 2.92
N SER A 239 23.17 0.99 2.46
CA SER A 239 23.35 1.68 1.18
C SER A 239 22.88 0.84 -0.02
N ILE A 240 23.21 -0.45 -0.04
CA ILE A 240 22.83 -1.34 -1.14
C ILE A 240 21.32 -1.58 -1.12
N VAL A 241 20.71 -1.79 0.04
CA VAL A 241 19.27 -2.06 0.12
C VAL A 241 18.43 -0.78 -0.04
N LEU A 242 18.63 0.21 0.83
CA LEU A 242 17.69 1.33 0.99
C LEU A 242 17.72 2.32 -0.17
N ASN A 243 18.87 2.47 -0.85
CA ASN A 243 18.98 3.37 -2.00
C ASN A 243 18.48 2.74 -3.32
N HIS A 244 18.14 1.45 -3.31
CA HIS A 244 17.87 0.69 -4.54
C HIS A 244 16.66 -0.25 -4.45
N PHE A 245 15.62 0.13 -3.70
CA PHE A 245 14.42 -0.71 -3.51
C PHE A 245 13.85 -1.30 -4.80
N SER A 246 13.78 -0.53 -5.88
CA SER A 246 13.24 -1.00 -7.16
C SER A 246 14.09 -2.10 -7.80
N LEU A 247 15.41 -2.13 -7.61
CA LEU A 247 16.27 -3.21 -8.09
C LEU A 247 15.93 -4.55 -7.42
N TRP A 248 15.52 -4.50 -6.16
CA TRP A 248 15.19 -5.66 -5.32
C TRP A 248 13.68 -5.95 -5.26
N ARG A 249 12.89 -5.20 -6.05
CA ARG A 249 11.42 -5.21 -6.08
C ARG A 249 10.74 -4.89 -4.75
N ILE A 250 11.48 -4.34 -3.78
CA ILE A 250 10.91 -3.89 -2.51
C ILE A 250 9.86 -2.82 -2.83
N ASN A 251 8.63 -3.04 -2.34
CA ASN A 251 7.42 -2.25 -2.59
C ASN A 251 6.89 -2.20 -4.03
N SER A 252 7.54 -2.87 -5.00
CA SER A 252 7.14 -2.76 -6.41
C SER A 252 5.80 -3.43 -6.72
N TYR A 253 5.40 -4.39 -5.89
CA TYR A 253 4.15 -5.15 -6.02
C TYR A 253 3.23 -4.98 -4.82
N ASN A 254 3.47 -3.95 -3.99
CA ASN A 254 2.56 -3.66 -2.89
C ASN A 254 1.20 -3.23 -3.44
N GLN A 255 0.15 -3.78 -2.84
CA GLN A 255 -1.21 -3.33 -3.09
C GLN A 255 -1.39 -1.88 -2.64
N SER A 256 -1.99 -1.06 -3.49
CA SER A 256 -2.44 0.29 -3.16
C SER A 256 -3.91 0.41 -3.49
N VAL A 257 -4.68 1.04 -2.60
CA VAL A 257 -6.12 1.25 -2.79
C VAL A 257 -6.36 2.73 -2.86
N TYR A 258 -6.76 3.18 -4.05
CA TYR A 258 -7.06 4.56 -4.30
C TYR A 258 -8.18 4.68 -5.32
N PHE A 259 -9.10 5.62 -5.10
CA PHE A 259 -10.09 6.05 -6.06
C PHE A 259 -10.34 7.54 -5.97
N ASP A 260 -10.81 8.10 -7.08
CA ASP A 260 -11.34 9.45 -7.16
C ASP A 260 -12.82 9.41 -7.54
N VAL A 261 -13.53 10.50 -7.23
CA VAL A 261 -14.96 10.65 -7.51
C VAL A 261 -15.20 11.89 -8.36
N ILE A 262 -15.94 11.72 -9.45
CA ILE A 262 -16.40 12.80 -10.31
C ILE A 262 -17.90 12.97 -10.09
N SER A 263 -18.29 14.11 -9.50
CA SER A 263 -19.68 14.47 -9.31
C SER A 263 -20.31 14.95 -10.62
N GLY A 264 -21.30 14.23 -11.11
CA GLY A 264 -22.24 14.66 -12.14
C GLY A 264 -23.44 15.41 -11.54
N PHE A 265 -24.43 15.70 -12.39
CA PHE A 265 -25.64 16.39 -11.96
C PHE A 265 -26.60 15.47 -11.20
N ASP A 266 -26.78 14.23 -11.69
CA ASP A 266 -27.67 13.20 -11.17
C ASP A 266 -26.93 11.87 -10.86
N SER A 267 -25.65 11.77 -11.22
CA SER A 267 -24.81 10.60 -10.99
C SER A 267 -23.44 10.98 -10.44
N PHE A 268 -22.77 10.01 -9.82
CA PHE A 268 -21.36 10.06 -9.43
C PHE A 268 -20.62 8.96 -10.19
N SER A 269 -19.53 9.33 -10.85
CA SER A 269 -18.62 8.39 -11.50
C SER A 269 -17.40 8.16 -10.62
N PHE A 270 -17.05 6.89 -10.41
CA PHE A 270 -15.92 6.48 -9.58
C PHE A 270 -14.80 5.97 -10.47
N GLU A 271 -13.59 6.52 -10.30
CA GLU A 271 -12.40 6.08 -11.02
C GLU A 271 -11.50 5.28 -10.08
N ASN A 272 -11.30 4.00 -10.37
CA ASN A 272 -10.36 3.17 -9.64
C ASN A 272 -8.92 3.43 -10.09
N LEU A 273 -8.10 3.86 -9.15
CA LEU A 273 -6.66 4.14 -9.31
C LEU A 273 -5.79 3.18 -8.47
N SER A 274 -6.40 2.10 -7.96
CA SER A 274 -5.72 1.07 -7.20
C SER A 274 -4.71 0.31 -8.05
N GLU A 275 -3.63 -0.16 -7.44
CA GLU A 275 -2.60 -0.98 -8.09
C GLU A 275 -2.43 -2.32 -7.37
N ASN A 276 -1.92 -3.31 -8.11
CA ASN A 276 -1.58 -4.65 -7.59
C ASN A 276 -2.73 -5.31 -6.83
N TYR A 277 -3.87 -5.51 -7.51
CA TYR A 277 -5.02 -6.27 -7.02
C TYR A 277 -5.47 -7.30 -8.06
N ASP A 278 -6.12 -8.37 -7.59
CA ASP A 278 -6.72 -9.44 -8.40
C ASP A 278 -8.24 -9.24 -8.58
N SER A 279 -8.90 -8.64 -7.57
CA SER A 279 -10.33 -8.32 -7.61
C SER A 279 -10.65 -7.08 -6.77
N LEU A 280 -11.81 -6.48 -7.00
CA LEU A 280 -12.31 -5.34 -6.26
C LEU A 280 -13.82 -5.44 -6.00
N GLN A 281 -14.30 -4.68 -5.03
CA GLN A 281 -15.71 -4.49 -4.74
C GLN A 281 -15.94 -3.08 -4.19
N TRP A 282 -16.98 -2.44 -4.69
CA TRP A 282 -17.49 -1.17 -4.21
C TRP A 282 -18.69 -1.38 -3.30
N SER A 283 -18.79 -0.55 -2.28
CA SER A 283 -20.05 -0.27 -1.57
C SER A 283 -20.26 1.24 -1.52
N PHE A 284 -21.47 1.69 -1.83
CA PHE A 284 -21.75 3.12 -2.06
C PHE A 284 -22.52 3.79 -0.93
N GLY A 285 -22.67 3.13 0.22
CA GLY A 285 -23.40 3.67 1.38
C GLY A 285 -24.93 3.73 1.23
N ASN A 286 -25.48 3.57 0.02
CA ASN A 286 -26.92 3.52 -0.28
C ASN A 286 -27.48 2.08 -0.41
N GLY A 287 -26.69 1.07 -0.03
CA GLY A 287 -27.05 -0.35 -0.16
C GLY A 287 -26.75 -0.96 -1.54
N GLN A 288 -26.25 -0.18 -2.50
CA GLN A 288 -25.74 -0.69 -3.77
C GLN A 288 -24.27 -1.11 -3.67
N TYR A 289 -23.89 -2.05 -4.53
CA TYR A 289 -22.54 -2.59 -4.65
C TYR A 289 -22.19 -2.75 -6.14
N SER A 290 -20.90 -2.72 -6.46
CA SER A 290 -20.41 -2.99 -7.82
C SER A 290 -19.08 -3.73 -7.79
N ASN A 291 -18.83 -4.53 -8.83
CA ASN A 291 -17.50 -5.11 -9.11
C ASN A 291 -16.91 -4.54 -10.41
N GLU A 292 -17.53 -3.52 -10.98
CA GLU A 292 -16.99 -2.82 -12.15
C GLU A 292 -15.78 -1.98 -11.76
N ILE A 293 -14.81 -1.85 -12.66
CA ILE A 293 -13.57 -1.09 -12.41
C ILE A 293 -13.91 0.38 -12.14
N ASN A 294 -14.75 0.98 -12.99
CA ASN A 294 -15.16 2.38 -12.89
C ASN A 294 -16.69 2.49 -12.96
N PRO A 295 -17.41 2.31 -11.83
CA PRO A 295 -18.87 2.33 -11.80
C PRO A 295 -19.42 3.76 -11.82
N GLU A 296 -20.67 3.89 -12.28
CA GLU A 296 -21.47 5.11 -12.18
C GLU A 296 -22.72 4.84 -11.34
N ILE A 297 -22.97 5.69 -10.34
CA ILE A 297 -24.03 5.50 -9.34
C ILE A 297 -24.90 6.74 -9.23
N GLN A 298 -26.21 6.53 -9.16
CA GLN A 298 -27.19 7.57 -8.89
C GLN A 298 -27.74 7.42 -7.47
N TYR A 299 -27.89 8.55 -6.77
CA TYR A 299 -28.50 8.61 -5.46
C TYR A 299 -29.88 9.27 -5.57
N GLU A 300 -30.88 8.69 -4.90
CA GLU A 300 -32.26 9.18 -4.98
C GLU A 300 -32.56 10.21 -3.89
N GLU A 301 -31.99 10.04 -2.70
CA GLU A 301 -32.25 10.87 -1.52
C GLU A 301 -31.05 11.75 -1.18
N ALA A 302 -31.29 12.99 -0.76
CA ALA A 302 -30.20 13.83 -0.26
C ALA A 302 -29.57 13.22 1.00
N GLY A 303 -28.24 13.24 1.09
CA GLY A 303 -27.53 12.71 2.24
C GLY A 303 -26.03 12.56 2.04
N ASP A 304 -25.39 12.12 3.11
CA ASP A 304 -23.97 11.76 3.14
C ASP A 304 -23.85 10.25 2.95
N TYR A 305 -23.08 9.83 1.96
CA TYR A 305 -22.87 8.43 1.65
C TYR A 305 -21.41 8.05 1.84
N ILE A 306 -21.18 7.02 2.66
CA ILE A 306 -19.85 6.46 2.87
C ILE A 306 -19.59 5.46 1.74
N VAL A 307 -18.68 5.82 0.84
CA VAL A 307 -18.23 4.97 -0.25
C VAL A 307 -16.98 4.23 0.19
N ASN A 308 -16.96 2.92 0.00
CA ASN A 308 -15.80 2.08 0.27
C ASN A 308 -15.41 1.28 -0.97
N LEU A 309 -14.14 1.32 -1.32
CA LEU A 309 -13.51 0.44 -2.30
C LEU A 309 -12.67 -0.58 -1.55
N ASP A 310 -13.04 -1.85 -1.66
CA ASP A 310 -12.23 -2.98 -1.24
C ASP A 310 -11.51 -3.57 -2.45
N THR A 311 -10.23 -3.90 -2.28
CA THR A 311 -9.46 -4.66 -3.27
C THR A 311 -8.82 -5.87 -2.60
N TRP A 312 -8.62 -6.94 -3.37
CA TRP A 312 -7.93 -8.14 -2.89
C TRP A 312 -6.74 -8.47 -3.76
N PHE A 313 -5.59 -8.73 -3.13
CA PHE A 313 -4.40 -9.24 -3.79
C PHE A 313 -3.94 -10.51 -3.08
N HIS A 314 -3.91 -11.64 -3.79
CA HIS A 314 -3.66 -12.96 -3.20
C HIS A 314 -4.58 -13.31 -2.01
N GLY A 315 -5.78 -12.72 -2.00
CA GLY A 315 -6.75 -12.84 -0.91
C GLY A 315 -6.54 -11.86 0.26
N CYS A 316 -5.48 -11.03 0.25
CA CYS A 316 -5.32 -9.95 1.23
C CYS A 316 -6.27 -8.80 0.87
N GLN A 317 -7.12 -8.40 1.81
CA GLN A 317 -8.01 -7.27 1.60
C GLN A 317 -7.30 -5.97 1.99
N ALA A 318 -7.46 -4.94 1.15
CA ALA A 318 -7.14 -3.57 1.49
C ALA A 318 -8.31 -2.68 1.06
N SER A 319 -8.52 -1.57 1.78
CA SER A 319 -9.70 -0.74 1.62
C SER A 319 -9.37 0.75 1.65
N GLN A 320 -10.12 1.53 0.88
CA GLN A 320 -10.20 2.98 1.02
C GLN A 320 -11.66 3.38 1.21
N THR A 321 -11.90 4.32 2.12
CA THR A 321 -13.22 4.89 2.37
C THR A 321 -13.18 6.40 2.11
N ASP A 322 -14.23 6.92 1.47
CA ASP A 322 -14.48 8.35 1.33
C ASP A 322 -15.96 8.68 1.58
N THR A 323 -16.26 9.93 1.91
CA THR A 323 -17.64 10.41 2.12
C THR A 323 -18.04 11.34 1.00
N ILE A 324 -19.10 10.99 0.29
CA ILE A 324 -19.70 11.87 -0.70
C ILE A 324 -20.91 12.59 -0.09
N HIS A 325 -21.15 13.82 -0.57
CA HIS A 325 -22.30 14.61 -0.18
C HIS A 325 -23.21 14.78 -1.40
N PHE A 326 -24.43 14.24 -1.34
CA PHE A 326 -25.43 14.44 -2.38
C PHE A 326 -26.57 15.30 -1.85
N SER A 327 -26.83 16.43 -2.49
CA SER A 327 -27.84 17.38 -2.02
C SER A 327 -29.27 17.06 -2.49
N GLY A 328 -29.49 15.93 -3.18
CA GLY A 328 -30.79 15.62 -3.77
C GLY A 328 -31.14 16.52 -4.95
N THR A 329 -32.10 16.06 -5.77
CA THR A 329 -32.78 16.93 -6.73
C THR A 329 -34.05 17.56 -6.16
N GLU A 330 -34.40 17.21 -4.92
CA GLU A 330 -35.59 17.70 -4.23
C GLU A 330 -35.58 19.22 -4.10
N ILE A 331 -36.75 19.80 -4.35
CA ILE A 331 -37.03 21.20 -4.13
C ILE A 331 -37.20 21.36 -2.62
N GLU A 332 -36.15 21.79 -1.92
CA GLU A 332 -36.39 22.43 -0.63
C GLU A 332 -37.17 23.72 -0.89
N GLN A 333 -38.49 23.65 -0.69
CA GLN A 333 -39.36 24.81 -0.64
C GLN A 333 -39.00 25.55 0.67
N LEU A 334 -37.90 26.30 0.63
CA LEU A 334 -37.46 27.13 1.74
C LEU A 334 -38.52 28.21 2.00
N VAL A 335 -39.32 27.93 3.02
CA VAL A 335 -40.29 28.81 3.68
C VAL A 335 -41.52 29.17 2.83
N ASN A 336 -42.56 28.42 3.16
CA ASN A 336 -43.99 28.64 2.99
C ASN A 336 -44.42 30.12 2.86
N ASP A 337 -44.62 30.57 1.63
CA ASP A 337 -45.67 31.54 1.31
C ASP A 337 -46.52 30.86 0.23
N GLN A 338 -47.73 30.38 0.59
CA GLN A 338 -48.62 29.53 -0.23
C GLN A 338 -49.14 30.20 -1.52
N ILE A 339 -48.46 31.21 -2.05
CA ILE A 339 -49.01 32.12 -3.06
C ILE A 339 -48.21 32.08 -4.37
N ILE A 340 -46.94 31.65 -4.37
CA ILE A 340 -46.10 31.65 -5.58
C ILE A 340 -45.89 30.23 -6.13
N THR A 341 -46.23 30.05 -7.40
CA THR A 341 -46.04 28.79 -8.15
C THR A 341 -45.10 29.01 -9.34
N VAL A 342 -44.23 28.03 -9.62
CA VAL A 342 -43.27 28.05 -10.74
C VAL A 342 -43.44 26.79 -11.59
N TRP A 343 -43.65 26.93 -12.91
CA TRP A 343 -43.86 25.80 -13.83
C TRP A 343 -43.59 26.17 -15.31
N PRO A 344 -43.43 25.21 -16.23
CA PRO A 344 -43.14 23.81 -15.96
C PRO A 344 -41.73 23.65 -15.38
N ILE A 345 -41.53 22.61 -14.60
CA ILE A 345 -40.21 22.15 -14.16
C ILE A 345 -40.21 20.64 -14.39
N PRO A 346 -39.38 20.09 -15.30
CA PRO A 346 -38.41 20.78 -16.17
C PRO A 346 -39.04 21.69 -17.25
N ALA A 347 -38.27 22.68 -17.73
CA ALA A 347 -38.69 23.64 -18.75
C ALA A 347 -37.78 23.60 -19.98
N LYS A 348 -38.37 23.78 -21.17
CA LYS A 348 -37.64 23.85 -22.45
C LYS A 348 -37.42 25.28 -22.90
N ASP A 349 -38.50 26.03 -23.10
CA ASP A 349 -38.43 27.36 -23.71
C ASP A 349 -38.78 28.48 -22.72
N PHE A 350 -39.68 28.22 -21.77
CA PHE A 350 -40.20 29.20 -20.84
C PHE A 350 -40.42 28.62 -19.45
N VAL A 351 -40.29 29.47 -18.43
CA VAL A 351 -40.73 29.25 -17.05
C VAL A 351 -41.72 30.33 -16.67
N TYR A 352 -42.86 29.92 -16.13
CA TYR A 352 -43.91 30.78 -15.62
C TYR A 352 -43.84 30.86 -14.10
N ILE A 353 -44.08 32.05 -13.58
CA ILE A 353 -44.13 32.37 -12.15
C ILE A 353 -45.45 33.11 -11.94
N LYS A 354 -46.30 32.60 -11.04
CA LYS A 354 -47.60 33.20 -10.76
C LYS A 354 -47.84 33.35 -9.27
N SER A 355 -48.46 34.47 -8.93
CA SER A 355 -49.07 34.76 -7.63
C SER A 355 -50.56 34.39 -7.68
N GLU A 356 -51.08 33.63 -6.70
CA GLU A 356 -52.48 33.18 -6.73
C GLU A 356 -53.52 34.27 -6.43
N ASN A 357 -53.15 35.39 -5.78
CA ASN A 357 -54.13 36.31 -5.18
C ASN A 357 -54.04 37.81 -5.55
N THR A 358 -53.12 38.23 -6.44
CA THR A 358 -53.01 39.64 -6.89
C THR A 358 -52.47 39.73 -8.33
N ASP A 359 -52.58 40.90 -8.97
CA ASP A 359 -51.78 41.23 -10.16
C ASP A 359 -50.30 40.95 -9.85
N PHE A 360 -49.59 40.26 -10.75
CA PHE A 360 -48.22 39.78 -10.49
C PHE A 360 -47.26 40.95 -10.23
N ASN A 361 -47.01 41.26 -8.96
CA ASN A 361 -46.11 42.32 -8.52
C ASN A 361 -44.92 41.73 -7.75
N CYS A 362 -44.08 40.98 -8.47
CA CYS A 362 -42.88 40.34 -7.93
C CYS A 362 -41.62 40.81 -8.67
N GLU A 363 -40.50 40.84 -7.97
CA GLU A 363 -39.16 40.92 -8.56
C GLU A 363 -38.53 39.53 -8.57
N THR A 364 -38.16 39.04 -9.74
CA THR A 364 -37.54 37.73 -9.92
C THR A 364 -36.08 37.88 -10.33
N GLU A 365 -35.20 37.12 -9.67
CA GLU A 365 -33.80 36.95 -10.02
C GLU A 365 -33.53 35.49 -10.36
N LEU A 366 -32.84 35.25 -11.48
CA LEU A 366 -32.42 33.92 -11.91
C LEU A 366 -30.92 33.79 -11.78
N PHE A 367 -30.45 32.71 -11.16
CA PHE A 367 -29.04 32.44 -10.89
C PHE A 367 -28.58 31.16 -11.57
N ASN A 368 -27.32 31.12 -12.00
CA ASN A 368 -26.66 29.86 -12.31
C ASN A 368 -26.27 29.13 -11.00
N VAL A 369 -25.81 27.89 -11.13
CA VAL A 369 -25.40 27.06 -9.98
C VAL A 369 -24.21 27.62 -9.18
N ILE A 370 -23.43 28.55 -9.76
CA ILE A 370 -22.32 29.22 -9.06
C ILE A 370 -22.77 30.53 -8.37
N GLY A 371 -24.06 30.88 -8.42
CA GLY A 371 -24.64 32.02 -7.71
C GLY A 371 -24.55 33.36 -8.44
N GLU A 372 -24.17 33.37 -9.72
CA GLU A 372 -24.21 34.59 -10.55
C GLU A 372 -25.64 34.87 -11.01
N VAL A 373 -26.06 36.14 -10.96
CA VAL A 373 -27.35 36.57 -11.48
C VAL A 373 -27.29 36.62 -13.00
N ILE A 374 -28.09 35.77 -13.66
CA ILE A 374 -28.22 35.71 -15.11
C ILE A 374 -29.30 36.67 -15.61
N LEU A 375 -30.39 36.81 -14.85
CA LEU A 375 -31.54 37.62 -15.23
C LEU A 375 -32.17 38.25 -14.00
N LYS A 376 -32.62 39.50 -14.15
CA LYS A 376 -33.59 40.13 -13.25
C LYS A 376 -34.79 40.59 -14.05
N THR A 377 -36.00 40.23 -13.63
CA THR A 377 -37.23 40.63 -14.31
C THR A 377 -38.38 40.86 -13.32
N LYS A 378 -39.40 41.59 -13.76
CA LYS A 378 -40.69 41.70 -13.09
C LYS A 378 -41.78 40.89 -13.80
N ASP A 379 -41.44 40.24 -14.91
CA ASP A 379 -42.36 39.45 -15.69
C ASP A 379 -42.58 38.07 -15.05
N GLY A 380 -43.84 37.62 -15.06
CA GLY A 380 -44.21 36.27 -14.63
C GLY A 380 -43.90 35.19 -15.68
N MET A 381 -43.23 35.52 -16.78
CA MET A 381 -42.80 34.59 -17.81
C MET A 381 -41.34 34.87 -18.16
N ILE A 382 -40.48 33.87 -17.98
CA ILE A 382 -39.05 33.93 -18.25
C ILE A 382 -38.76 33.05 -19.47
N GLN A 383 -38.21 33.64 -20.52
CA GLN A 383 -37.72 32.89 -21.67
C GLN A 383 -36.33 32.33 -21.36
N ILE A 384 -36.20 31.00 -21.44
CA ILE A 384 -34.96 30.27 -21.17
C ILE A 384 -34.50 29.44 -22.37
N SER A 385 -35.13 29.58 -23.55
CA SER A 385 -34.80 28.80 -24.75
C SER A 385 -33.31 28.84 -25.14
N ASN A 386 -32.64 29.96 -24.88
CA ASN A 386 -31.23 30.19 -25.22
C ASN A 386 -30.26 29.85 -24.09
N PHE A 387 -30.77 29.35 -22.96
CA PHE A 387 -29.97 29.02 -21.80
C PHE A 387 -29.37 27.62 -22.00
N GLU A 388 -28.17 27.41 -21.49
CA GLU A 388 -27.56 26.09 -21.49
C GLU A 388 -28.39 25.11 -20.67
N LYS A 389 -28.41 23.84 -21.09
CA LYS A 389 -29.07 22.78 -20.34
C LYS A 389 -28.44 22.67 -18.95
N GLY A 390 -29.26 22.57 -17.91
CA GLY A 390 -28.75 22.54 -16.55
C GLY A 390 -29.72 23.12 -15.53
N CYS A 391 -29.23 23.30 -14.31
CA CYS A 391 -30.00 23.79 -13.18
C CYS A 391 -29.84 25.31 -12.98
N TYR A 392 -30.93 25.96 -12.60
CA TYR A 392 -30.95 27.37 -12.23
C TYR A 392 -31.73 27.57 -10.95
N ILE A 393 -31.40 28.63 -10.21
CA ILE A 393 -32.14 29.03 -9.01
C ILE A 393 -32.95 30.27 -9.33
N VAL A 394 -34.25 30.25 -9.05
CA VAL A 394 -35.16 31.39 -9.17
C VAL A 394 -35.43 31.93 -7.77
N ARG A 395 -35.09 33.19 -7.52
CA ARG A 395 -35.51 33.92 -6.32
C ARG A 395 -36.63 34.87 -6.70
N VAL A 396 -37.77 34.78 -6.04
CA VAL A 396 -38.94 35.64 -6.27
C VAL A 396 -39.21 36.44 -5.01
N LYS A 397 -39.18 37.76 -5.13
CA LYS A 397 -39.53 38.69 -4.05
C LYS A 397 -40.89 39.31 -4.32
N ASN A 398 -41.85 39.07 -3.45
CA ASN A 398 -43.15 39.75 -3.49
C ASN A 398 -42.95 41.21 -3.07
N MET A 399 -43.35 42.16 -3.91
CA MET A 399 -43.10 43.59 -3.67
C MET A 399 -44.11 44.22 -2.71
N GLU A 400 -45.24 43.56 -2.45
CA GLU A 400 -46.26 44.01 -1.49
C GLU A 400 -45.94 43.55 -0.07
N THR A 401 -45.57 42.28 0.10
CA THR A 401 -45.27 41.69 1.42
C THR A 401 -43.80 41.78 1.78
N GLY A 402 -42.91 41.92 0.79
CA GLY A 402 -41.46 41.84 0.97
C GLY A 402 -40.92 40.41 1.10
N ASN A 403 -41.80 39.39 1.09
CA ASN A 403 -41.41 38.00 1.24
C ASN A 403 -40.59 37.50 0.05
N VAL A 404 -39.63 36.63 0.33
CA VAL A 404 -38.73 36.05 -0.67
C VAL A 404 -38.91 34.55 -0.69
N SER A 405 -39.24 34.00 -1.85
CA SER A 405 -39.31 32.57 -2.12
C SER A 405 -38.20 32.16 -3.07
N VAL A 406 -37.67 30.96 -2.91
CA VAL A 406 -36.59 30.43 -3.77
C VAL A 406 -37.03 29.09 -4.35
N PHE A 407 -36.81 28.91 -5.65
CA PHE A 407 -37.17 27.72 -6.42
C PHE A 407 -35.98 27.23 -7.22
N LYS A 408 -35.87 25.92 -7.40
CA LYS A 408 -34.93 25.30 -8.33
C LYS A 408 -35.66 24.97 -9.63
N ILE A 409 -35.10 25.33 -10.78
CA ILE A 409 -35.64 24.99 -12.10
C ILE A 409 -34.60 24.19 -12.91
N ILE A 410 -35.08 23.29 -13.77
CA ILE A 410 -34.25 22.47 -14.66
C ILE A 410 -34.55 22.86 -16.11
N LYS A 411 -33.52 23.25 -16.87
CA LYS A 411 -33.56 23.50 -18.32
C LYS A 411 -33.18 22.22 -19.07
N GLU A 412 -34.10 21.72 -19.90
CA GLU A 412 -33.90 20.54 -20.76
C GLU A 412 -33.29 20.82 -22.13
#